data_AF-T5API1-F1
#
_entry.id   AF-T5API1-F1
#
_cell.length_a   1.000
_cell.length_b   1.000
_cell.length_c   1.000
_cell.angle_alpha   90.00
_cell.angle_beta   90.00
_cell.angle_gamma   90.00
#
_symmetry.space_group_name_H-M   'P 1'
#
loop_
_entity.id
_entity.type
_entity.pdbx_description
1 polymer ?
#
loop_
_entity_poly.entity_id
_entity_poly.type
_entity_poly.pdbx_seq_one_letter_code
_entity_poly.pdbx_strand_id
1 'polypeptide(L)'
;MPISRRAGADAPPRSGRSLMASVQSIILALSRWNRELPDRLRFEPARQSFSRESVGALAHYFFCINMTVRPLFFHIVQRRLRAVRNAGPGERERDWKEGLSHTTVRVINMCIGAAQDTISMMGIASQRDMVATYGYMDGEHIFSATIVLVMVCAVFPATPANSMAMKAGLGLLRSMGERGNSHMGARHELLVHLHASLLDHHHRHHHHQKSNFLSFPPTAMPPRQQQQQVPPGGVSEALATFPAVDLPYLLLRSLFFT
;
A
#
# COMPACT_ATOMS: atom_id res chain seq x y z
N MET A 1 -6.56 51.57 -3.35
CA MET A 1 -5.36 50.73 -3.57
C MET A 1 -5.81 49.41 -4.18
N PRO A 2 -5.47 49.10 -5.44
CA PRO A 2 -5.83 47.82 -6.06
C PRO A 2 -4.79 46.75 -5.73
N ILE A 3 -5.27 45.59 -5.32
CA ILE A 3 -4.51 44.37 -5.02
C ILE A 3 -4.09 43.72 -6.34
N SER A 4 -2.79 43.67 -6.59
CA SER A 4 -2.24 43.05 -7.80
C SER A 4 -2.33 41.52 -7.71
N ARG A 5 -3.29 40.91 -8.41
CA ARG A 5 -3.27 39.46 -8.69
C ARG A 5 -2.07 39.15 -9.59
N ARG A 6 -1.05 38.47 -9.05
CA ARG A 6 -0.06 37.79 -9.90
C ARG A 6 -0.77 36.62 -10.59
N ALA A 7 -0.98 36.76 -11.90
CA ALA A 7 -1.29 35.64 -12.78
C ALA A 7 -0.08 34.68 -12.76
N GLY A 8 -0.29 33.48 -12.22
CA GLY A 8 0.67 32.39 -12.34
C GLY A 8 0.57 31.81 -13.74
N ALA A 9 1.50 32.23 -14.61
CA ALA A 9 1.68 31.68 -15.95
C ALA A 9 2.08 30.20 -15.89
N ASP A 10 1.58 29.45 -16.87
CA ASP A 10 1.86 28.06 -17.24
C ASP A 10 3.18 27.48 -16.72
N ALA A 11 3.10 26.72 -15.62
CA ALA A 11 4.15 25.79 -15.25
C ALA A 11 3.92 24.49 -16.05
N PRO A 12 4.91 24.01 -16.84
CA PRO A 12 4.77 22.74 -17.54
C PRO A 12 4.53 21.61 -16.54
N PRO A 13 3.78 20.56 -16.93
CA PRO A 13 3.45 19.46 -16.02
C PRO A 13 4.72 18.91 -15.39
N ARG A 14 4.82 18.98 -14.06
CA ARG A 14 5.98 18.54 -13.29
C ARG A 14 6.23 17.04 -13.57
N SER A 15 7.21 16.77 -14.43
CA SER A 15 7.61 15.42 -14.86
C SER A 15 7.99 14.52 -13.67
N GLY A 16 7.91 13.19 -13.82
CA GLY A 16 8.31 12.22 -12.79
C GLY A 16 9.76 12.38 -12.29
N ARG A 17 10.65 13.02 -13.07
CA ARG A 17 11.99 13.42 -12.63
C ARG A 17 11.96 14.47 -11.50
N SER A 18 11.01 15.40 -11.54
CA SER A 18 10.78 16.38 -10.48
C SER A 18 10.25 15.71 -9.22
N LEU A 19 9.38 14.70 -9.34
CA LEU A 19 8.88 13.94 -8.19
C LEU A 19 10.01 13.18 -7.47
N MET A 20 10.81 12.41 -8.21
CA MET A 20 11.91 11.65 -7.60
C MET A 20 12.93 12.56 -6.92
N ALA A 21 13.28 13.70 -7.54
CA ALA A 21 14.17 14.69 -6.94
C ALA A 21 13.60 15.26 -5.64
N SER A 22 12.30 15.59 -5.61
CA SER A 22 11.61 16.05 -4.40
C SER A 22 11.60 15.00 -3.29
N VAL A 23 11.28 13.75 -3.63
CA VAL A 23 11.30 12.63 -2.67
C VAL A 23 12.69 12.45 -2.08
N GLN A 24 13.73 12.44 -2.91
CA GLN A 24 15.11 12.33 -2.43
C GLN A 24 15.49 13.50 -1.51
N SER A 25 15.14 14.73 -1.89
CA SER A 25 15.43 15.92 -1.09
C SER A 25 14.80 15.83 0.31
N ILE A 26 13.52 15.43 0.38
CA ILE A 26 12.81 15.26 1.66
C ILE A 26 13.42 14.13 2.48
N ILE A 27 13.70 12.97 1.87
CA ILE A 27 14.31 11.83 2.57
C ILE A 27 15.70 12.19 3.13
N LEU A 28 16.50 12.96 2.38
CA LEU A 28 17.79 13.46 2.86
C LEU A 28 17.63 14.43 4.03
N ALA A 29 16.63 15.32 3.99
CA ALA A 29 16.33 16.22 5.10
C ALA A 29 15.88 15.47 6.36
N LEU A 30 14.99 14.48 6.21
CA LEU A 30 14.55 13.60 7.30
C LEU A 30 15.74 12.83 7.89
N SER A 31 16.62 12.29 7.03
CA SER A 31 17.82 11.56 7.48
C SER A 31 18.76 12.46 8.28
N ARG A 32 18.93 13.74 7.89
CA ARG A 32 19.71 14.71 8.66
C ARG A 32 19.05 15.00 10.02
N TRP A 33 17.74 15.28 10.01
CA TRP A 33 16.97 15.53 11.23
C TRP A 33 17.12 14.38 12.23
N ASN A 34 17.02 13.12 11.79
CA ASN A 34 17.15 11.96 12.67
C ASN A 34 18.58 11.80 13.23
N ARG A 35 19.61 12.18 12.47
CA ARG A 35 21.01 12.15 12.95
C ARG A 35 21.29 13.22 13.99
N GLU A 36 20.68 14.38 13.84
CA GLU A 36 20.82 15.55 14.72
C GLU A 36 19.87 15.46 15.94
N LEU A 37 19.05 14.41 16.03
CA LEU A 37 18.08 14.22 17.10
C LEU A 37 18.80 14.10 18.46
N PRO A 38 18.46 14.96 19.45
CA PRO A 38 19.05 14.90 20.79
C PRO A 38 18.79 13.56 21.47
N ASP A 39 19.74 13.09 22.29
CA ASP A 39 19.67 11.78 22.95
C ASP A 39 18.41 11.58 23.81
N ARG A 40 17.85 12.66 24.38
CA ARG A 40 16.61 12.61 25.17
C ARG A 40 15.37 12.24 24.34
N LEU A 41 15.38 12.52 23.04
CA LEU A 41 14.26 12.23 22.12
C LEU A 41 14.46 10.93 21.34
N ARG A 42 15.63 10.28 21.49
CA ARG A 42 15.87 8.98 20.87
C ARG A 42 14.99 7.93 21.52
N PHE A 43 14.49 7.01 20.70
CA PHE A 43 13.79 5.83 21.17
C PHE A 43 14.77 4.66 21.17
N GLU A 44 15.09 4.20 22.37
CA GLU A 44 15.93 3.02 22.55
C GLU A 44 15.15 2.03 23.42
N PRO A 45 14.63 0.93 22.84
CA PRO A 45 13.86 -0.06 23.58
C PRO A 45 14.57 -0.62 24.82
N ALA A 46 15.91 -0.69 24.75
CA ALA A 46 16.77 -1.16 25.83
C ALA A 46 16.89 -0.16 26.99
N ARG A 47 16.56 1.12 26.79
CA ARG A 47 16.54 2.09 27.89
C ARG A 47 15.37 1.82 28.82
N GLN A 48 15.64 1.96 30.11
CA GLN A 48 14.66 1.73 31.18
C GLN A 48 13.45 2.67 31.04
N SER A 49 13.65 3.88 30.50
CA SER A 49 12.57 4.84 30.20
C SER A 49 12.78 5.53 28.85
N PHE A 50 11.67 5.72 28.11
CA PHE A 50 11.56 6.62 26.98
C PHE A 50 10.33 7.50 27.19
N SER A 51 10.35 8.71 26.64
CA SER A 51 9.30 9.72 26.85
C SER A 51 8.18 9.59 25.82
N ARG A 52 6.99 10.11 26.13
CA ARG A 52 5.88 10.15 25.16
C ARG A 52 6.22 11.08 23.99
N GLU A 53 7.00 12.11 24.26
CA GLU A 53 7.53 13.06 23.28
C GLU A 53 8.46 12.35 22.28
N SER A 54 9.30 11.42 22.77
CA SER A 54 10.15 10.58 21.90
C SER A 54 9.29 9.73 20.95
N VAL A 55 8.24 9.07 21.48
CA VAL A 55 7.31 8.26 20.67
C VAL A 55 6.63 9.14 19.63
N GLY A 56 6.08 10.28 20.03
CA GLY A 56 5.38 11.19 19.12
C GLY A 56 6.30 11.74 18.03
N ALA A 57 7.48 12.23 18.38
CA ALA A 57 8.46 12.79 17.45
C ALA A 57 8.89 11.75 16.40
N LEU A 58 9.20 10.53 16.83
CA LEU A 58 9.63 9.47 15.93
C LEU A 58 8.47 8.88 15.12
N ALA A 59 7.26 8.82 15.67
CA ALA A 59 6.07 8.43 14.92
C ALA A 59 5.82 9.39 13.75
N HIS A 60 5.95 10.70 14.00
CA HIS A 60 5.87 11.72 12.96
C HIS A 60 7.00 11.60 11.93
N TYR A 61 8.23 11.32 12.36
CA TYR A 61 9.35 11.10 11.46
C TYR A 61 9.09 9.94 10.49
N PHE A 62 8.69 8.77 10.99
CA PHE A 62 8.36 7.62 10.15
C PHE A 62 7.13 7.87 9.28
N PHE A 63 6.13 8.56 9.80
CA PHE A 63 4.94 8.96 9.04
C PHE A 63 5.32 9.87 7.85
N CYS A 64 6.22 10.83 8.03
CA CYS A 64 6.72 11.68 6.95
C CYS A 64 7.43 10.86 5.87
N ILE A 65 8.22 9.85 6.24
CA ILE A 65 8.83 8.92 5.26
C ILE A 65 7.72 8.21 4.47
N ASN A 66 6.77 7.59 5.17
CA ASN A 66 5.70 6.83 4.53
C ASN A 66 4.87 7.70 3.58
N MET A 67 4.50 8.91 3.97
CA MET A 67 3.75 9.86 3.14
C MET A 67 4.55 10.39 1.94
N THR A 68 5.85 10.66 2.12
CA THR A 68 6.72 11.14 1.04
C THR A 68 6.90 10.07 -0.04
N VAL A 69 7.11 8.82 0.37
CA VAL A 69 7.35 7.69 -0.54
C VAL A 69 6.05 7.13 -1.12
N ARG A 70 4.91 7.42 -0.48
CA ARG A 70 3.57 6.90 -0.77
C ARG A 70 3.24 6.83 -2.27
N PRO A 71 3.45 7.87 -3.10
CA PRO A 71 3.09 7.82 -4.53
C PRO A 71 3.95 6.80 -5.31
N LEU A 72 5.24 6.71 -4.99
CA LEU A 72 6.17 5.77 -5.63
C LEU A 72 5.90 4.33 -5.19
N PHE A 73 5.65 4.15 -3.89
CA PHE A 73 5.26 2.88 -3.32
C PHE A 73 4.01 2.35 -4.00
N PHE A 74 2.98 3.19 -4.10
CA PHE A 74 1.72 2.82 -4.73
C PHE A 74 1.90 2.43 -6.20
N HIS A 75 2.71 3.19 -6.96
CA HIS A 75 3.01 2.85 -8.35
C HIS A 75 3.60 1.44 -8.49
N ILE A 76 4.52 1.06 -7.60
CA ILE A 76 5.16 -0.26 -7.62
C ILE A 76 4.17 -1.34 -7.21
N VAL A 77 3.38 -1.12 -6.16
CA VAL A 77 2.30 -2.04 -5.75
C VAL A 77 1.33 -2.29 -6.91
N GLN A 78 0.90 -1.24 -7.60
CA GLN A 78 0.02 -1.37 -8.77
C GLN A 78 0.69 -2.14 -9.92
N ARG A 79 1.97 -1.86 -10.21
CA ARG A 79 2.73 -2.59 -11.23
C ARG A 79 2.81 -4.08 -10.90
N ARG A 80 3.05 -4.42 -9.64
CA ARG A 80 3.14 -5.80 -9.15
C ARG A 80 1.79 -6.52 -9.18
N LEU A 81 0.72 -5.89 -8.72
CA LEU A 81 -0.62 -6.47 -8.79
C LEU A 81 -1.03 -6.81 -10.22
N ARG A 82 -0.73 -5.92 -11.18
CA ARG A 82 -0.98 -6.19 -12.61
C ARG A 82 -0.13 -7.35 -13.14
N ALA A 83 1.14 -7.43 -12.74
CA ALA A 83 2.01 -8.53 -13.14
C ALA A 83 1.50 -9.87 -12.62
N VAL A 84 1.15 -9.94 -11.32
CA VAL A 84 0.58 -11.15 -10.70
C VAL A 84 -0.74 -11.55 -11.34
N ARG A 85 -1.58 -10.57 -11.69
CA ARG A 85 -2.84 -10.84 -12.41
C ARG A 85 -2.61 -11.46 -13.79
N ASN A 86 -1.57 -11.02 -14.50
CA ASN A 86 -1.31 -11.45 -15.87
C ASN A 86 -0.53 -12.78 -15.94
N ALA A 87 0.41 -13.01 -15.02
CA ALA A 87 1.33 -14.15 -15.04
C ALA A 87 1.03 -15.23 -13.97
N GLY A 88 0.08 -14.96 -13.06
CA GLY A 88 -0.34 -15.88 -12.00
C GLY A 88 0.44 -15.73 -10.69
N PRO A 89 0.08 -16.52 -9.65
CA PRO A 89 0.60 -16.36 -8.29
C PRO A 89 2.12 -16.51 -8.14
N GLY A 90 2.78 -17.27 -9.02
CA GLY A 90 4.23 -17.45 -8.99
C GLY A 90 5.02 -16.16 -9.22
N GLU A 91 4.42 -15.17 -9.90
CA GLU A 91 5.01 -13.84 -10.13
C GLU A 91 5.20 -13.06 -8.82
N ARG A 92 4.41 -13.37 -7.77
CA ARG A 92 4.54 -12.72 -6.46
C ARG A 92 5.88 -13.02 -5.80
N GLU A 93 6.42 -14.21 -6.02
CA GLU A 93 7.69 -14.64 -5.43
C GLU A 93 8.92 -14.14 -6.20
N ARG A 94 8.73 -13.54 -7.38
CA ARG A 94 9.83 -12.89 -8.10
C ARG A 94 10.30 -11.63 -7.40
N ASP A 95 11.58 -11.31 -7.57
CA ASP A 95 12.18 -10.13 -6.99
C ASP A 95 11.52 -8.86 -7.56
N TRP A 96 10.86 -8.11 -6.67
CA TRP A 96 10.17 -6.87 -7.01
C TRP A 96 11.13 -5.75 -7.44
N LYS A 97 12.43 -5.91 -7.18
CA LYS A 97 13.49 -4.96 -7.52
C LYS A 97 13.85 -5.01 -9.01
N GLU A 98 13.49 -6.07 -9.72
CA GLU A 98 13.83 -6.23 -11.13
C GLU A 98 13.29 -5.06 -11.98
N GLY A 99 14.18 -4.47 -12.78
CA GLY A 99 13.86 -3.32 -13.62
C GLY A 99 13.57 -2.02 -12.87
N LEU A 100 13.97 -1.90 -11.60
CA LEU A 100 13.92 -0.65 -10.84
C LEU A 100 15.32 -0.05 -10.64
N SER A 101 15.39 1.28 -10.57
CA SER A 101 16.64 1.96 -10.23
C SER A 101 17.04 1.67 -8.77
N HIS A 102 18.34 1.66 -8.48
CA HIS A 102 18.85 1.48 -7.12
C HIS A 102 18.27 2.52 -6.13
N THR A 103 18.10 3.76 -6.58
CA THR A 103 17.46 4.83 -5.82
C THR A 103 16.03 4.49 -5.45
N THR A 104 15.23 4.03 -6.42
CA THR A 104 13.84 3.63 -6.18
C THR A 104 13.77 2.49 -5.16
N VAL A 105 14.59 1.45 -5.34
CA VAL A 105 14.65 0.32 -4.40
C VAL A 105 14.99 0.78 -2.99
N ARG A 106 15.99 1.66 -2.84
CA ARG A 106 16.38 2.22 -1.54
C ARG A 106 15.23 2.98 -0.87
N VAL A 107 14.56 3.85 -1.61
CA VAL A 107 13.45 4.66 -1.08
C VAL A 107 12.27 3.78 -0.64
N ILE A 108 11.98 2.71 -1.39
CA ILE A 108 10.94 1.74 -1.01
C ILE A 108 11.33 0.95 0.23
N ASN A 109 12.57 0.46 0.32
CA ASN A 109 13.04 -0.19 1.53
C ASN A 109 12.96 0.73 2.76
N MET A 110 13.25 2.03 2.61
CA MET A 110 13.08 3.00 3.70
C MET A 110 11.62 3.15 4.14
N CYS A 111 10.65 3.13 3.21
CA CYS A 111 9.22 3.14 3.53
C CYS A 111 8.79 1.88 4.29
N ILE A 112 9.23 0.70 3.84
CA ILE A 112 8.92 -0.56 4.52
C ILE A 112 9.53 -0.58 5.92
N GLY A 113 10.80 -0.17 6.06
CA GLY A 113 11.49 -0.07 7.34
C GLY A 113 10.79 0.91 8.29
N ALA A 114 10.44 2.10 7.81
CA ALA A 114 9.70 3.09 8.61
C ALA A 114 8.34 2.56 9.10
N ALA A 115 7.63 1.79 8.27
CA ALA A 115 6.39 1.13 8.70
C ALA A 115 6.66 0.06 9.80
N GLN A 116 7.68 -0.77 9.63
CA GLN A 116 8.07 -1.76 10.65
C GLN A 116 8.48 -1.09 11.97
N ASP A 117 9.31 -0.06 11.90
CA ASP A 117 9.78 0.69 13.07
C ASP A 117 8.63 1.38 13.80
N THR A 118 7.68 1.95 13.06
CA THR A 118 6.45 2.53 13.64
C THR A 118 5.67 1.49 14.43
N ILE A 119 5.43 0.30 13.85
CA ILE A 119 4.66 -0.75 14.54
C ILE A 119 5.42 -1.32 15.73
N SER A 120 6.74 -1.52 15.61
CA SER A 120 7.58 -1.98 16.71
C SER A 120 7.54 -0.99 17.88
N MET A 121 7.77 0.29 17.59
CA MET A 121 7.74 1.36 18.58
C MET A 121 6.36 1.50 19.23
N MET A 122 5.28 1.50 18.45
CA MET A 122 3.91 1.60 18.97
C MET A 122 3.50 0.35 19.78
N GLY A 123 4.00 -0.83 19.41
CA GLY A 123 3.83 -2.06 20.18
C GLY A 123 4.44 -1.95 21.57
N ILE A 124 5.69 -1.47 21.67
CA ILE A 124 6.36 -1.23 22.96
C ILE A 124 5.66 -0.11 23.74
N ALA A 125 5.27 0.98 23.08
CA ALA A 125 4.53 2.07 23.72
C ALA A 125 3.18 1.60 24.28
N SER A 126 2.48 0.71 23.57
CA SER A 126 1.20 0.15 24.05
C SER A 126 1.37 -0.72 25.29
N GLN A 127 2.49 -1.42 25.45
CA GLN A 127 2.77 -2.22 26.65
C GLN A 127 3.03 -1.36 27.90
N ARG A 128 3.30 -0.06 27.71
CA ARG A 128 3.58 0.90 28.78
C ARG A 128 2.50 1.98 28.90
N ASP A 129 1.29 1.73 28.36
CA ASP A 129 0.16 2.66 28.34
C ASP A 129 0.47 4.05 27.76
N MET A 130 1.46 4.13 26.86
CA MET A 130 1.90 5.37 26.23
C MET A 130 1.21 5.67 24.90
N VAL A 131 0.36 4.76 24.40
CA VAL A 131 -0.47 5.01 23.22
C VAL A 131 -1.72 5.79 23.66
N ALA A 132 -1.92 6.98 23.08
CA ALA A 132 -3.17 7.73 23.22
C ALA A 132 -4.29 7.00 22.46
N THR A 133 -4.92 6.04 23.12
CA THR A 133 -5.97 5.18 22.56
C THR A 133 -7.12 5.97 21.94
N TYR A 134 -7.53 7.07 22.57
CA TYR A 134 -8.60 7.96 22.06
C TYR A 134 -8.06 9.15 21.27
N GLY A 135 -6.74 9.26 21.14
CA GLY A 135 -6.09 10.28 20.32
C GLY A 135 -6.16 9.90 18.84
N TYR A 136 -6.28 10.92 17.99
CA TYR A 136 -6.28 10.74 16.54
C TYR A 136 -4.91 10.26 16.02
N MET A 137 -3.84 10.94 16.43
CA MET A 137 -2.52 10.82 15.80
C MET A 137 -1.89 9.43 15.90
N ASP A 138 -1.85 8.82 17.09
CA ASP A 138 -1.23 7.50 17.26
C ASP A 138 -1.96 6.44 16.41
N GLY A 139 -3.29 6.54 16.34
CA GLY A 139 -4.12 5.70 15.47
C GLY A 139 -3.81 5.90 13.98
N GLU A 140 -3.66 7.14 13.52
CA GLU A 140 -3.24 7.44 12.14
C GLU A 140 -1.86 6.88 11.82
N HIS A 141 -0.90 7.01 12.74
CA HIS A 141 0.46 6.49 12.55
C HIS A 141 0.45 4.97 12.41
N ILE A 142 -0.26 4.27 13.32
CA ILE A 142 -0.41 2.81 13.28
C ILE A 142 -1.12 2.40 11.99
N PHE A 143 -2.21 3.07 11.63
CA PHE A 143 -2.97 2.78 10.41
C PHE A 143 -2.12 2.95 9.15
N SER A 144 -1.43 4.07 9.01
CA SER A 144 -0.59 4.36 7.85
C SER A 144 0.59 3.40 7.73
N ALA A 145 1.17 2.93 8.83
CA ALA A 145 2.21 1.90 8.78
C ALA A 145 1.62 0.52 8.43
N THR A 146 0.47 0.19 9.02
CA THR A 146 -0.19 -1.12 8.81
C THR A 146 -0.64 -1.29 7.37
N ILE A 147 -1.21 -0.26 6.73
CA ILE A 147 -1.62 -0.37 5.32
C ILE A 147 -0.43 -0.65 4.40
N VAL A 148 0.72 0.01 4.62
CA VAL A 148 1.97 -0.27 3.89
C VAL A 148 2.34 -1.74 4.01
N LEU A 149 2.33 -2.27 5.23
CA LEU A 149 2.66 -3.67 5.51
C LEU A 149 1.66 -4.66 4.89
N VAL A 150 0.35 -4.33 4.89
CA VAL A 150 -0.68 -5.12 4.20
C VAL A 150 -0.39 -5.24 2.70
N MET A 151 -0.08 -4.12 2.03
CA MET A 151 0.24 -4.14 0.61
C MET A 151 1.56 -4.89 0.34
N VAL A 152 2.57 -4.71 1.18
CA VAL A 152 3.86 -5.43 1.08
C VAL A 152 3.63 -6.94 1.15
N CYS A 153 2.89 -7.41 2.16
CA CYS A 153 2.58 -8.83 2.33
C CYS A 153 1.76 -9.39 1.17
N ALA A 154 0.95 -8.55 0.53
CA ALA A 154 0.19 -8.96 -0.66
C ALA A 154 1.07 -9.09 -1.91
N VAL A 155 1.97 -8.13 -2.19
CA VAL A 155 2.57 -7.98 -3.54
C VAL A 155 4.06 -8.29 -3.65
N PHE A 156 4.75 -8.41 -2.52
CA PHE A 156 6.17 -8.77 -2.46
C PHE A 156 6.34 -10.20 -1.94
N PRO A 157 7.51 -10.82 -2.16
CA PRO A 157 7.82 -12.12 -1.59
C PRO A 157 7.61 -12.13 -0.08
N ALA A 158 7.05 -13.22 0.43
CA ALA A 158 6.69 -13.32 1.83
C ALA A 158 7.94 -13.29 2.72
N THR A 159 7.98 -12.35 3.67
CA THR A 159 9.01 -12.35 4.73
C THR A 159 8.34 -12.48 6.10
N PRO A 160 8.93 -13.25 7.02
CA PRO A 160 8.41 -13.36 8.39
C PRO A 160 8.33 -12.00 9.09
N ALA A 161 9.33 -11.14 8.90
CA ALA A 161 9.36 -9.81 9.49
C ALA A 161 8.17 -8.93 9.07
N ASN A 162 7.87 -8.86 7.76
CA ASN A 162 6.72 -8.10 7.26
C ASN A 162 5.39 -8.67 7.78
N SER A 163 5.29 -10.00 7.81
CA SER A 163 4.07 -10.69 8.24
C SER A 163 3.80 -10.50 9.73
N MET A 164 4.84 -10.56 10.56
CA MET A 164 4.73 -10.28 12.01
C MET A 164 4.38 -8.82 12.27
N ALA A 165 5.07 -7.88 11.62
CA ALA A 165 4.77 -6.46 11.76
C ALA A 165 3.34 -6.13 11.31
N MET A 166 2.87 -6.69 10.19
CA MET A 166 1.50 -6.50 9.72
C MET A 166 0.48 -6.99 10.77
N LYS A 167 0.67 -8.21 11.30
CA LYS A 167 -0.21 -8.77 12.33
C LYS A 167 -0.21 -7.94 13.60
N ALA A 168 0.95 -7.45 14.03
CA ALA A 168 1.07 -6.57 15.19
C ALA A 168 0.33 -5.24 14.98
N GLY A 169 0.46 -4.62 13.79
CA GLY A 169 -0.26 -3.40 13.46
C GLY A 169 -1.78 -3.57 13.44
N LEU A 170 -2.28 -4.67 12.85
CA LEU A 170 -3.70 -5.03 12.92
C LEU A 170 -4.16 -5.26 14.37
N GLY A 171 -3.34 -5.93 15.18
CA GLY A 171 -3.61 -6.15 16.60
C GLY A 171 -3.71 -4.84 17.40
N LEU A 172 -2.83 -3.87 17.14
CA LEU A 172 -2.89 -2.55 17.77
C LEU A 172 -4.19 -1.81 17.43
N LEU A 173 -4.57 -1.77 16.15
CA LEU A 173 -5.81 -1.10 15.71
C LEU A 173 -7.04 -1.77 16.31
N ARG A 174 -7.07 -3.11 16.32
CA ARG A 174 -8.14 -3.88 16.97
C ARG A 174 -8.25 -3.53 18.45
N SER A 175 -7.13 -3.57 19.16
CA SER A 175 -7.08 -3.27 20.60
C SER A 175 -7.56 -1.84 20.90
N MET A 176 -7.21 -0.86 20.06
CA MET A 176 -7.75 0.50 20.19
C MET A 176 -9.27 0.52 20.00
N GLY A 177 -9.78 -0.24 19.02
CA GLY A 177 -11.22 -0.40 18.77
C GLY A 177 -11.97 -1.03 19.95
N GLU A 178 -11.45 -2.13 20.49
CA GLU A 178 -12.02 -2.85 21.64
C GLU A 178 -12.05 -1.99 22.91
N ARG A 179 -11.10 -1.05 23.05
CA ARG A 179 -11.09 -0.05 24.13
C ARG A 179 -11.99 1.17 23.87
N GLY A 180 -12.75 1.19 22.78
CA GLY A 180 -13.76 2.22 22.49
C GLY A 180 -13.38 3.24 21.43
N ASN A 181 -12.22 3.12 20.77
CA ASN A 181 -11.92 3.92 19.58
C ASN A 181 -12.55 3.30 18.32
N SER A 182 -13.85 3.54 18.13
CA SER A 182 -14.64 2.99 17.01
C SER A 182 -14.05 3.32 15.64
N HIS A 183 -13.43 4.50 15.47
CA HIS A 183 -12.75 4.91 14.24
C HIS A 183 -11.57 3.99 13.90
N MET A 184 -10.74 3.63 14.89
CA MET A 184 -9.66 2.66 14.68
C MET A 184 -10.18 1.23 14.46
N GLY A 185 -11.29 0.86 15.12
CA GLY A 185 -11.99 -0.41 14.86
C GLY A 185 -12.42 -0.55 13.41
N ALA A 186 -13.11 0.46 12.86
CA ALA A 186 -13.53 0.47 11.46
C ALA A 186 -12.35 0.41 10.48
N ARG A 187 -11.23 1.05 10.82
CA ARG A 187 -10.01 0.99 10.01
C ARG A 187 -9.30 -0.35 10.08
N HIS A 188 -9.28 -1.02 11.24
CA HIS A 188 -8.83 -2.40 11.34
C HIS A 188 -9.65 -3.30 10.41
N GLU A 189 -10.98 -3.20 10.45
CA GLU A 189 -11.85 -3.98 9.58
C GLU A 189 -11.54 -3.69 8.11
N LEU A 190 -11.41 -2.42 7.72
CA LEU A 190 -11.05 -2.03 6.36
C LEU A 190 -9.76 -2.70 5.88
N LEU A 191 -8.71 -2.72 6.72
CA LEU A 191 -7.44 -3.35 6.37
C LEU A 191 -7.51 -4.87 6.28
N VAL A 192 -8.30 -5.51 7.15
CA VAL A 192 -8.56 -6.95 7.07
C VAL A 192 -9.27 -7.31 5.76
N HIS A 193 -10.31 -6.56 5.39
CA HIS A 193 -11.04 -6.75 4.13
C HIS A 193 -10.13 -6.50 2.92
N LEU A 194 -9.31 -5.46 2.96
CA LEU A 194 -8.33 -5.16 1.91
C LEU A 194 -7.34 -6.32 1.75
N HIS A 195 -6.75 -6.80 2.85
CA HIS A 195 -5.80 -7.91 2.82
C HIS A 195 -6.42 -9.19 2.25
N ALA A 196 -7.63 -9.56 2.71
CA ALA A 196 -8.36 -10.71 2.17
C ALA A 196 -8.64 -10.55 0.67
N SER A 197 -9.13 -9.38 0.25
CA SER A 197 -9.43 -9.10 -1.16
C SER A 197 -8.20 -9.22 -2.06
N LEU A 198 -7.04 -8.76 -1.59
CA LEU A 198 -5.78 -8.87 -2.32
C LEU A 198 -5.30 -10.33 -2.41
N LEU A 199 -5.50 -11.14 -1.37
CA LEU A 199 -5.16 -12.55 -1.36
C LEU A 199 -6.14 -13.41 -2.20
N ASP A 200 -7.43 -13.12 -2.17
CA ASP A 200 -8.45 -13.84 -2.94
C ASP A 200 -8.30 -13.60 -4.44
N HIS A 201 -7.84 -12.42 -4.82
CA HIS A 201 -7.47 -12.13 -6.20
C HIS A 201 -6.36 -13.08 -6.69
N HIS A 202 -5.44 -13.51 -5.82
CA HIS A 202 -4.45 -14.54 -6.17
C HIS A 202 -5.06 -15.94 -6.33
N HIS A 203 -6.04 -16.31 -5.48
CA HIS A 203 -6.65 -17.65 -5.48
C HIS A 203 -7.58 -17.90 -6.68
N ARG A 204 -8.39 -16.90 -7.07
CA ARG A 204 -9.31 -17.03 -8.22
C ARG A 204 -8.56 -17.31 -9.54
N HIS A 205 -7.37 -16.76 -9.71
CA HIS A 205 -6.53 -17.05 -10.89
C HIS A 205 -5.88 -18.44 -10.84
N HIS A 206 -5.55 -18.96 -9.64
CA HIS A 206 -4.98 -20.31 -9.50
C HIS A 206 -5.99 -21.40 -9.89
N HIS A 207 -7.29 -21.21 -9.63
CA HIS A 207 -8.34 -22.15 -10.03
C HIS A 207 -8.61 -22.14 -11.53
N HIS A 208 -8.61 -20.96 -12.17
CA HIS A 208 -8.86 -20.84 -13.62
C HIS A 208 -7.69 -21.37 -14.46
N GLN A 209 -6.45 -21.27 -13.96
CA GLN A 209 -5.29 -21.82 -14.64
C GLN A 209 -5.21 -23.36 -14.53
N LYS A 210 -5.67 -23.96 -13.43
CA LYS A 210 -5.73 -25.44 -13.28
C LYS A 210 -6.84 -26.09 -14.11
N SER A 211 -7.96 -25.41 -14.35
CA SER A 211 -9.06 -25.95 -15.17
C SER A 211 -8.72 -26.05 -16.67
N ASN A 212 -7.69 -25.35 -17.16
CA ASN A 212 -7.28 -25.39 -18.57
C ASN A 212 -6.27 -26.51 -18.91
N PHE A 213 -5.83 -27.33 -17.94
CA PHE A 213 -4.87 -28.42 -18.19
C PHE A 213 -5.52 -29.82 -18.31
N LEU A 214 -6.84 -29.92 -18.29
CA LEU A 214 -7.56 -31.18 -18.51
C LEU A 214 -8.57 -31.04 -19.65
N SER A 215 -8.07 -30.88 -20.87
CA SER A 215 -8.86 -31.07 -22.08
C SER A 215 -7.93 -31.46 -23.22
N PHE A 216 -7.58 -32.74 -23.30
CA PHE A 216 -7.14 -33.35 -24.56
C PHE A 216 -8.38 -33.83 -25.32
N PRO A 217 -8.56 -33.46 -26.59
CA PRO A 217 -9.32 -34.28 -27.52
C PRO A 217 -8.36 -35.03 -28.47
N PRO A 218 -8.71 -36.24 -28.93
CA PRO A 218 -7.93 -36.97 -29.91
C PRO A 218 -8.14 -36.43 -31.34
N THR A 219 -7.11 -36.63 -32.16
CA THR A 219 -6.90 -36.24 -33.55
C THR A 219 -7.97 -36.77 -34.54
N ALA A 220 -8.46 -35.93 -35.48
CA ALA A 220 -8.56 -36.22 -36.94
C ALA A 220 -9.19 -35.06 -37.78
N MET A 221 -8.83 -35.03 -39.06
CA MET A 221 -8.87 -33.99 -40.13
C MET A 221 -10.25 -33.59 -40.78
N PRO A 222 -10.30 -32.60 -41.74
CA PRO A 222 -11.45 -31.70 -42.08
C PRO A 222 -12.11 -31.97 -43.47
N PRO A 223 -12.80 -31.03 -44.19
CA PRO A 223 -13.87 -30.04 -43.86
C PRO A 223 -15.12 -30.16 -44.80
N ARG A 224 -16.24 -29.46 -44.51
CA ARG A 224 -17.21 -29.01 -45.54
C ARG A 224 -17.99 -27.73 -45.15
N GLN A 225 -18.29 -26.93 -46.18
CA GLN A 225 -18.75 -25.53 -46.17
C GLN A 225 -20.28 -25.32 -46.04
N GLN A 226 -20.63 -24.06 -45.68
CA GLN A 226 -21.89 -23.30 -45.90
C GLN A 226 -23.11 -23.72 -45.03
N GLN A 227 -23.93 -22.82 -44.47
CA GLN A 227 -24.55 -21.64 -45.09
C GLN A 227 -25.12 -20.61 -44.08
N GLN A 228 -25.43 -19.43 -44.63
CA GLN A 228 -25.75 -18.11 -44.09
C GLN A 228 -27.20 -17.93 -43.60
N GLN A 229 -27.47 -17.09 -42.58
CA GLN A 229 -28.66 -16.21 -42.49
C GLN A 229 -28.60 -15.18 -41.33
N VAL A 230 -29.12 -13.97 -41.57
CA VAL A 230 -29.22 -12.77 -40.70
C VAL A 230 -30.56 -12.05 -41.08
N PRO A 231 -31.10 -11.06 -40.33
CA PRO A 231 -31.88 -11.05 -39.07
C PRO A 231 -33.33 -10.50 -39.31
N PRO A 232 -34.14 -10.02 -38.31
CA PRO A 232 -33.98 -8.65 -37.77
C PRO A 232 -34.48 -8.39 -36.32
N GLY A 233 -34.01 -7.26 -35.74
CA GLY A 233 -34.85 -6.38 -34.91
C GLY A 233 -34.54 -6.28 -33.41
N GLY A 234 -34.25 -5.07 -32.92
CA GLY A 234 -34.40 -4.69 -31.51
C GLY A 234 -33.24 -3.89 -30.91
N VAL A 235 -33.26 -2.57 -31.11
CA VAL A 235 -32.31 -1.60 -30.53
C VAL A 235 -32.85 -1.15 -29.17
N SER A 236 -32.07 -1.31 -28.09
CA SER A 236 -31.89 -0.33 -26.99
C SER A 236 -31.41 -1.02 -25.71
N GLU A 237 -30.11 -0.92 -25.41
CA GLU A 237 -29.64 -0.70 -24.03
C GLU A 237 -28.23 -0.10 -24.05
N ALA A 238 -28.18 1.17 -24.44
CA ALA A 238 -27.04 2.03 -24.16
C ALA A 238 -27.02 2.35 -22.66
N LEU A 239 -26.41 1.48 -21.84
CA LEU A 239 -25.86 1.89 -20.53
C LEU A 239 -24.79 0.95 -19.94
N ALA A 240 -24.35 -0.08 -20.66
CA ALA A 240 -23.33 -1.02 -20.17
C ALA A 240 -21.97 -0.80 -20.85
N THR A 241 -21.37 0.37 -20.69
CA THR A 241 -19.94 0.55 -21.00
C THR A 241 -19.29 1.52 -20.03
N PHE A 242 -19.15 1.07 -18.79
CA PHE A 242 -18.05 1.50 -17.94
C PHE A 242 -17.14 0.29 -17.74
N PRO A 243 -15.81 0.39 -17.98
CA PRO A 243 -14.92 -0.71 -17.64
C PRO A 243 -14.97 -0.89 -16.12
N ALA A 244 -15.11 -2.14 -15.67
CA ALA A 244 -15.04 -2.50 -14.26
C ALA A 244 -13.71 -2.01 -13.67
N VAL A 245 -13.74 -0.86 -13.00
CA VAL A 245 -12.61 -0.41 -12.20
C VAL A 245 -12.72 -1.17 -10.87
N ASP A 246 -11.87 -2.19 -10.72
CA ASP A 246 -11.81 -3.09 -9.57
C ASP A 246 -11.90 -2.34 -8.22
N LEU A 247 -12.89 -2.71 -7.41
CA LEU A 247 -13.13 -2.23 -6.04
C LEU A 247 -11.86 -2.15 -5.17
N PRO A 248 -10.93 -3.13 -5.16
CA PRO A 248 -9.68 -3.02 -4.39
C PRO A 248 -8.76 -1.89 -4.88
N TYR A 249 -8.74 -1.57 -6.17
CA TYR A 249 -7.94 -0.46 -6.70
C TYR A 249 -8.54 0.91 -6.38
N LEU A 250 -9.88 1.01 -6.35
CA LEU A 250 -10.58 2.21 -5.92
C LEU A 250 -10.39 2.46 -4.41
N LEU A 251 -10.46 1.40 -3.61
CA LEU A 251 -10.24 1.45 -2.17
C LEU A 251 -8.77 1.76 -1.82
N LEU A 252 -7.83 1.24 -2.61
CA LEU A 252 -6.42 1.62 -2.53
C LEU A 252 -6.17 3.08 -2.92
N ARG A 253 -6.86 3.58 -3.96
CA ARG A 253 -6.77 4.99 -4.36
C ARG A 253 -7.35 5.92 -3.31
N SER A 254 -8.52 5.61 -2.73
CA SER A 254 -9.12 6.45 -1.70
C SER A 254 -8.20 6.52 -0.47
N LEU A 255 -7.65 5.39 -0.02
CA LEU A 255 -6.73 5.33 1.13
C LEU A 255 -5.37 6.00 0.95
N PHE A 256 -5.01 6.39 -0.28
CA PHE A 256 -3.71 6.98 -0.62
C PHE A 256 -3.77 8.48 -0.94
N PHE A 257 -4.94 9.00 -1.27
CA PHE A 257 -5.13 10.39 -1.72
C PHE A 257 -6.10 11.20 -0.85
N THR A 258 -6.69 10.63 0.21
CA THR A 258 -7.31 11.36 1.33
C THR A 258 -6.32 11.55 2.48
#